data_AF-A0A7H8S188-F1
#
_entry.id   AF-A0A7H8S188-F1
#
_cell.length_a   1.000
_cell.length_b   1.000
_cell.length_c   1.000
_cell.angle_alpha   90.00
_cell.angle_beta   90.00
_cell.angle_gamma   90.00
#
_symmetry.space_group_name_H-M   'P 1'
#
loop_
_entity.id
_entity.type
_entity.pdbx_description
1 polymer ?
#
loop_
_entity_poly.entity_id
_entity_poly.type
_entity_poly.pdbx_seq_one_letter_code
_entity_poly.pdbx_strand_id
1 'polypeptide(L)'
;MRIVQKEVGRIRYFADLVISGYPPSKNRKLGKGDVGLDIGTSTLAVSSLAKTALFNLAEQVQEISRDIRLVNAKWTVSRRATNPQISIEMARSNKARKPGYFPIVIGNIV
;
A
#
# COMPACT_ATOMS: atom_id res chain seq x y z
N MET A 1 20.89 9.28 12.51
CA MET A 1 19.66 9.07 13.32
C MET A 1 18.94 10.39 13.41
N ARG A 2 17.69 10.47 12.94
CA ARG A 2 16.87 11.69 12.96
C ARG A 2 15.76 11.51 13.98
N ILE A 3 15.64 12.41 14.94
CA ILE A 3 14.50 12.44 15.86
C ILE A 3 13.59 13.59 15.44
N VAL A 4 12.29 13.32 15.31
CA VAL A 4 11.26 14.32 15.00
C VAL A 4 10.19 14.26 16.07
N GLN A 5 9.93 15.40 16.71
CA GLN A 5 8.76 15.59 17.56
C GLN A 5 7.57 15.96 16.68
N LYS A 6 6.42 15.30 16.88
CA LYS A 6 5.16 15.67 16.24
C LYS A 6 4.01 15.61 17.25
N GLU A 7 3.07 16.52 17.10
CA GLU A 7 1.82 16.50 17.85
C GLU A 7 0.75 15.73 17.06
N VAL A 8 0.32 14.60 17.61
CA VAL A 8 -0.74 13.74 17.03
C VAL A 8 -1.65 13.31 18.18
N GLY A 9 -2.58 14.19 18.56
CA GLY A 9 -3.44 14.10 19.75
C GLY A 9 -2.70 14.24 21.09
N ARG A 10 -1.41 13.89 21.12
CA ARG A 10 -0.42 14.13 22.16
C ARG A 10 0.95 14.28 21.51
N ILE A 11 1.91 14.85 22.24
CA ILE A 11 3.30 14.92 21.79
C ILE A 11 3.87 13.50 21.68
N ARG A 12 4.45 13.18 20.51
CA ARG A 12 5.16 11.93 20.24
C ARG A 12 6.53 12.24 19.63
N TYR A 13 7.53 11.44 19.99
CA TYR A 13 8.86 11.49 19.40
C TYR A 13 9.05 10.27 18.48
N PHE A 14 9.49 10.52 17.25
CA PHE A 14 9.78 9.50 16.25
C PHE A 14 11.27 9.49 15.95
N ALA A 15 11.89 8.32 15.91
CA ALA A 15 13.30 8.16 15.60
C ALA A 15 13.46 7.35 14.31
N ASP A 16 14.01 7.97 13.27
CA ASP A 16 14.41 7.30 12.05
C ASP A 16 15.87 6.83 12.20
N LEU A 17 16.04 5.51 12.20
CA LEU A 17 17.34 4.86 12.26
C LEU A 17 17.68 4.27 10.89
N VAL A 18 18.75 4.78 10.29
CA VAL A 18 19.38 4.19 9.11
C VAL A 18 20.61 3.45 9.61
N ILE A 19 20.60 2.12 9.48
CA ILE A 19 21.73 1.27 9.86
C ILE A 19 22.47 0.89 8.58
N SER A 20 23.78 1.15 8.54
CA SER A 20 24.66 0.62 7.49
C SER A 20 25.13 -0.78 7.87
N GLY A 21 25.16 -1.68 6.90
CA GLY A 21 25.65 -3.05 7.11
C GLY A 21 25.24 -3.98 5.99
N TYR A 22 25.85 -5.16 5.99
CA TYR A 22 25.44 -6.24 5.11
C TYR A 22 24.16 -6.90 5.66
N PRO A 23 23.12 -7.09 4.83
CA PRO A 23 21.93 -7.79 5.28
C PRO A 23 22.29 -9.23 5.65
N PRO A 24 21.71 -9.79 6.73
CA PRO A 24 21.96 -11.17 7.10
C PRO A 24 21.54 -12.11 5.97
N SER A 25 22.35 -13.14 5.71
CA SER A 25 22.00 -14.18 4.74
C SER A 25 20.71 -14.87 5.17
N LYS A 26 19.71 -14.89 4.29
CA LYS A 26 18.42 -15.54 4.56
C LYS A 26 18.44 -17.06 4.29
N ASN A 27 19.61 -17.66 4.03
CA ASN A 27 19.78 -19.09 3.70
C ASN A 27 18.70 -19.64 2.75
N ARG A 28 18.34 -18.85 1.73
CA ARG A 28 17.30 -19.24 0.77
C ARG A 28 17.87 -20.28 -0.18
N LYS A 29 17.18 -21.42 -0.31
CA LYS A 29 17.48 -22.41 -1.35
C LYS A 29 16.89 -21.90 -2.66
N LEU A 30 17.75 -21.59 -3.63
CA LEU A 30 17.31 -21.25 -4.98
C LEU A 30 17.07 -22.53 -5.78
N GLY A 31 16.03 -22.51 -6.62
CA GLY A 31 15.83 -23.53 -7.64
C GLY A 31 16.92 -23.47 -8.72
N LYS A 32 17.04 -24.52 -9.53
CA LYS A 32 17.96 -24.56 -10.68
C LYS A 32 17.18 -24.38 -11.98
N GLY A 33 17.81 -23.72 -12.96
CA GLY A 33 17.28 -23.53 -14.31
C GLY A 33 16.67 -22.14 -14.54
N ASP A 34 16.45 -21.83 -15.82
CA ASP A 34 15.90 -20.54 -16.24
C ASP A 34 14.38 -20.56 -16.15
N VAL A 35 13.84 -19.65 -15.35
CA VAL A 35 12.41 -19.51 -15.08
C VAL A 35 12.01 -18.05 -15.19
N GLY A 36 11.00 -17.77 -16.00
CA GLY A 36 10.31 -16.49 -16.05
C GLY A 36 9.26 -16.41 -14.94
N LEU A 37 9.22 -15.30 -14.22
CA LEU A 37 8.23 -14.99 -13.20
C LEU A 37 7.47 -13.72 -13.62
N ASP A 38 6.14 -13.79 -13.63
CA ASP A 38 5.29 -12.63 -13.82
C ASP A 38 4.33 -12.50 -12.63
N ILE A 39 4.46 -11.41 -11.88
CA ILE A 39 3.71 -11.17 -10.65
C ILE A 39 2.51 -10.28 -10.99
N GLY A 40 1.33 -10.89 -11.01
CA GLY A 40 0.06 -10.19 -11.06
C GLY A 40 -0.41 -9.72 -9.68
N THR A 41 -1.57 -9.08 -9.64
CA THR A 41 -2.16 -8.54 -8.40
C THR A 41 -2.60 -9.61 -7.42
N SER A 42 -3.10 -10.75 -7.92
CA SER A 42 -3.57 -11.88 -7.11
C SER A 42 -2.86 -13.19 -7.45
N THR A 43 -2.13 -13.23 -8.56
CA THR A 43 -1.54 -14.46 -9.10
C THR A 43 -0.06 -14.28 -9.42
N LEU A 44 0.67 -15.39 -9.38
CA LEU A 44 2.06 -15.51 -9.82
C LEU A 44 2.10 -16.51 -10.97
N ALA A 45 2.47 -16.05 -12.16
CA ALA A 45 2.75 -16.92 -13.29
C ALA A 45 4.22 -17.34 -13.29
N VAL A 46 4.45 -18.62 -13.56
CA VAL A 46 5.79 -19.22 -13.65
C VAL A 46 5.90 -19.93 -14.99
N SER A 47 6.94 -19.64 -15.75
CA SER A 47 7.19 -20.24 -17.07
C SER A 47 8.63 -20.73 -17.19
N SER A 48 8.79 -21.92 -17.74
CA SER A 48 10.06 -22.54 -18.08
C SER A 48 9.91 -23.34 -19.36
N LEU A 49 11.01 -23.81 -19.94
CA LEU A 49 10.98 -24.66 -21.13
C LEU A 49 10.15 -25.95 -20.92
N ALA A 50 10.18 -26.51 -19.71
CA ALA A 50 9.55 -27.79 -19.41
C ALA A 50 8.11 -27.66 -18.88
N LYS A 51 7.75 -26.52 -18.29
CA LYS A 51 6.47 -26.35 -17.59
C LYS A 51 6.08 -24.88 -17.45
N THR A 52 4.77 -24.63 -17.54
CA THR A 52 4.11 -23.39 -17.12
C THR A 52 3.13 -23.66 -15.99
N ALA A 53 2.98 -22.71 -15.08
CA ALA A 53 2.08 -22.80 -13.93
C ALA A 53 1.58 -21.42 -13.51
N LEU A 54 0.39 -21.37 -12.89
CA LEU A 54 -0.20 -20.18 -12.30
C LEU A 54 -0.56 -20.48 -10.85
N PHE A 55 -0.08 -19.66 -9.93
CA PHE A 55 -0.33 -19.81 -8.50
C PHE A 55 -1.10 -18.61 -7.97
N ASN A 56 -1.93 -18.81 -6.94
CA ASN A 56 -2.39 -17.68 -6.14
C ASN A 56 -1.19 -17.10 -5.37
N LEU A 57 -1.00 -15.78 -5.45
CA LEU A 57 0.14 -15.11 -4.82
C LEU A 57 0.09 -15.19 -3.28
N ALA A 58 -1.11 -15.29 -2.72
CA ALA A 58 -1.36 -15.18 -1.29
C ALA A 58 -2.43 -16.19 -0.81
N GLU A 59 -2.24 -17.47 -1.14
CA GLU A 59 -3.24 -18.52 -0.90
C GLU A 59 -3.61 -18.71 0.58
N GLN A 60 -2.65 -18.52 1.50
CA GLN A 60 -2.85 -18.67 2.95
C GLN A 60 -3.13 -17.34 3.67
N VAL A 61 -3.24 -16.22 2.95
CA VAL A 61 -3.47 -14.92 3.57
C VAL A 61 -4.97 -14.71 3.79
N GLN A 62 -5.34 -14.26 4.99
CA GLN A 62 -6.72 -13.91 5.31
C GLN A 62 -7.21 -12.78 4.40
N GLU A 63 -8.43 -12.93 3.86
CA GLU A 63 -9.12 -11.87 3.12
C GLU A 63 -9.44 -10.71 4.08
N ILE A 64 -8.76 -9.57 3.90
CA ILE A 64 -8.94 -8.35 4.72
C ILE A 64 -9.43 -7.15 3.91
N SER A 65 -9.76 -7.32 2.63
CA SER A 65 -10.16 -6.21 1.75
C SER A 65 -11.48 -5.60 2.19
N ARG A 66 -12.40 -6.41 2.75
CA ARG A 66 -13.64 -5.91 3.34
C ARG A 66 -13.37 -4.95 4.50
N ASP A 67 -12.47 -5.30 5.40
CA ASP A 67 -12.14 -4.48 6.58
C ASP A 67 -11.43 -3.20 6.17
N ILE A 68 -10.47 -3.30 5.24
CA ILE A 68 -9.82 -2.15 4.62
C ILE A 68 -10.85 -1.20 4.01
N ARG A 69 -11.84 -1.75 3.26
CA ARG A 69 -12.91 -0.94 2.65
C ARG A 69 -13.74 -0.21 3.69
N LEU A 70 -14.13 -0.90 4.77
CA LEU A 70 -14.93 -0.31 5.85
C LEU A 70 -14.17 0.81 6.58
N VAL A 71 -12.90 0.60 6.90
CA VAL A 71 -12.05 1.62 7.52
C VAL A 71 -11.89 2.83 6.59
N ASN A 72 -11.61 2.61 5.32
CA ASN A 72 -11.45 3.69 4.34
C ASN A 72 -12.76 4.50 4.12
N ALA A 73 -13.91 3.83 4.13
CA ALA A 73 -15.21 4.48 4.04
C ALA A 73 -15.47 5.38 5.26
N LYS A 74 -15.25 4.86 6.48
CA LYS A 74 -15.36 5.64 7.72
C LYS A 74 -14.44 6.85 7.71
N TRP A 75 -13.19 6.66 7.29
CA TRP A 75 -12.21 7.74 7.19
C TRP A 75 -12.60 8.80 6.15
N THR A 76 -13.17 8.38 5.02
CA THR A 76 -13.69 9.30 3.98
C THR A 76 -14.85 10.14 4.50
N VAL A 77 -15.80 9.53 5.23
CA VAL A 77 -16.93 10.25 5.83
C VAL A 77 -16.44 11.25 6.87
N SER A 78 -15.55 10.84 7.78
CA SER A 78 -14.97 11.74 8.80
C SER A 78 -14.29 12.95 8.17
N ARG A 79 -13.46 12.74 7.13
CA ARG A 79 -12.75 13.83 6.44
C ARG A 79 -13.69 14.84 5.79
N ARG A 80 -14.82 14.39 5.23
CA ARG A 80 -15.85 15.27 4.66
C ARG A 80 -16.58 16.07 5.73
N ALA A 81 -16.84 15.45 6.89
CA ALA A 81 -17.50 16.12 8.01
C ALA A 81 -16.62 17.17 8.67
N THR A 82 -15.31 16.94 8.79
CA THR A 82 -14.37 17.85 9.48
C THR A 82 -13.74 18.91 8.57
N ASN A 83 -13.90 18.82 7.25
CA ASN A 83 -13.43 19.85 6.30
C ASN A 83 -14.53 20.19 5.28
N PRO A 84 -15.36 21.21 5.55
CA PRO A 84 -16.51 21.58 4.73
C PRO A 84 -16.14 22.02 3.30
N GLN A 85 -14.93 22.57 3.09
CA GLN A 85 -14.52 23.10 1.79
C GLN A 85 -14.32 22.00 0.74
N ILE A 86 -13.84 20.83 1.17
CA ILE A 86 -13.65 19.64 0.30
C ILE A 86 -14.99 19.10 -0.21
N SER A 87 -16.08 19.29 0.55
CA SER A 87 -17.40 18.73 0.21
C SER A 87 -17.97 19.30 -1.09
N ILE A 88 -17.74 20.60 -1.35
CA ILE A 88 -18.29 21.32 -2.51
C ILE A 88 -17.50 20.99 -3.79
N GLU A 89 -16.18 20.84 -3.70
CA GLU A 89 -15.32 20.53 -4.85
C GLU A 89 -15.42 19.06 -5.30
N MET A 90 -15.56 18.12 -4.35
CA MET A 90 -15.75 16.70 -4.67
C MET A 90 -17.06 16.44 -5.44
N ALA A 91 -18.16 17.11 -5.07
CA ALA A 91 -19.45 16.98 -5.77
C ALA A 91 -19.36 17.38 -7.26
N ARG A 92 -18.51 18.37 -7.58
CA ARG A 92 -18.28 18.83 -8.96
C ARG A 92 -17.37 17.89 -9.76
N SER A 93 -16.38 17.25 -9.14
CA SER A 93 -15.41 16.36 -9.82
C SER A 93 -15.90 14.92 -10.06
N ASN A 94 -16.91 14.46 -9.31
CA ASN A 94 -17.41 13.07 -9.39
C ASN A 94 -18.11 12.74 -10.71
N LYS A 95 -18.37 13.72 -11.57
CA LYS A 95 -18.95 13.51 -12.90
C LYS A 95 -17.92 12.99 -13.93
N ALA A 96 -16.63 12.94 -13.60
CA ALA A 96 -15.56 12.66 -14.57
C ALA A 96 -14.48 11.65 -14.14
N ARG A 97 -14.61 10.95 -13.00
CA ARG A 97 -13.50 10.13 -12.45
C ARG A 97 -13.65 8.62 -12.75
N LYS A 98 -12.59 8.04 -13.36
CA LYS A 98 -12.41 6.59 -13.54
C LYS A 98 -12.28 5.89 -12.17
N PRO A 99 -12.84 4.68 -12.01
CA PRO A 99 -12.74 3.94 -10.75
C PRO A 99 -11.28 3.57 -10.47
N GLY A 100 -10.76 3.99 -9.31
CA GLY A 100 -9.45 3.54 -8.81
C GLY A 100 -8.40 4.62 -8.57
N TYR A 101 -8.62 5.89 -8.96
CA TYR A 101 -7.65 6.96 -8.72
C TYR A 101 -8.09 7.88 -7.57
N PHE A 102 -7.48 7.72 -6.39
CA PHE A 102 -7.61 8.65 -5.26
C PHE A 102 -6.31 9.45 -5.14
N PRO A 103 -6.24 10.70 -5.64
CA PRO A 103 -5.06 11.52 -5.41
C PRO A 103 -4.98 11.85 -3.92
N ILE A 104 -3.89 11.46 -3.28
CA ILE A 104 -3.51 12.00 -1.98
C ILE A 104 -3.04 13.43 -2.25
N VAL A 105 -3.91 14.41 -2.00
CA VAL A 105 -3.48 15.81 -1.95
C VAL A 105 -2.67 15.96 -0.67
N ILE A 106 -1.36 15.78 -0.80
CA ILE A 106 -0.40 16.18 0.23
C ILE A 106 -0.40 17.70 0.18
N GLY A 107 -1.15 18.34 1.08
CA GLY A 107 -1.07 19.78 1.27
C GLY A 107 0.37 20.16 1.56
N ASN A 108 0.89 21.13 0.80
CA ASN A 108 2.23 21.67 0.95
C ASN A 108 2.49 22.00 2.42
N ILE A 109 3.48 21.32 2.99
CA ILE A 109 4.09 21.71 4.26
C ILE A 109 5.05 22.86 3.89
N VAL A 110 4.63 24.08 4.20
CA VAL A 110 5.54 25.22 4.39
C VAL A 110 5.77 25.34 5.89
#